data_AF-A0A5C8T5A2-F1
#
_entry.id   AF-A0A5C8T5A2-F1
#
_cell.length_a   1.000
_cell.length_b   1.000
_cell.length_c   1.000
_cell.angle_alpha   90.00
_cell.angle_beta   90.00
_cell.angle_gamma   90.00
#
_symmetry.space_group_name_H-M   'P 1'
#
loop_
_entity.id
_entity.type
_entity.pdbx_description
1 polymer ?
#
loop_
_entity_poly.entity_id
_entity_poly.type
_entity_poly.pdbx_seq_one_letter_code
_entity_poly.pdbx_strand_id
1 'polypeptide(L)' 'APAPRQPQAAPGARESVTLRIDSAVLAHFQKDGPGWQDRINDALKAIASA' A
#
# COMPACT_ATOMS: atom_id res chain seq x y z
N ALA A 1 -5.72 -22.18 -24.22
CA ALA A 1 -6.05 -22.30 -22.77
C ALA A 1 -6.61 -20.96 -22.30
N PRO A 2 -7.68 -20.92 -21.48
CA PRO A 2 -8.19 -19.66 -20.97
C PRO A 2 -7.16 -19.06 -19.99
N ALA A 3 -6.84 -17.78 -20.15
CA ALA A 3 -5.95 -17.05 -19.26
C ALA A 3 -6.52 -17.02 -17.83
N PRO A 4 -5.69 -17.11 -16.78
CA PRO A 4 -6.17 -17.01 -15.41
C PRO A 4 -6.83 -15.63 -15.22
N ARG A 5 -8.13 -15.64 -14.93
CA ARG A 5 -8.84 -14.43 -14.50
C ARG A 5 -8.20 -13.98 -13.19
N GLN A 6 -7.49 -12.85 -13.22
CA GLN A 6 -7.00 -12.22 -12.00
C GLN A 6 -8.21 -12.07 -11.06
N PRO A 7 -8.14 -12.61 -9.83
CA PRO A 7 -9.19 -12.38 -8.86
C PRO A 7 -9.34 -10.86 -8.74
N GLN A 8 -10.51 -10.35 -9.11
CA GLN A 8 -10.83 -8.95 -8.94
C GLN A 8 -10.75 -8.71 -7.43
N ALA A 9 -9.69 -8.02 -7.01
CA ALA A 9 -9.49 -7.65 -5.62
C ALA A 9 -10.79 -6.98 -5.16
N ALA A 10 -11.41 -7.54 -4.12
CA ALA A 10 -12.63 -6.97 -3.57
C ALA A 10 -12.39 -5.49 -3.25
N PRO A 11 -13.35 -4.58 -3.48
CA PRO A 11 -13.16 -3.18 -3.16
C PRO A 11 -12.82 -3.03 -1.66
N GLY A 12 -11.60 -2.60 -1.37
CA GLY A 12 -11.04 -2.51 -0.02
C GLY A 12 -10.10 -3.65 0.40
N ALA A 13 -9.85 -4.65 -0.45
CA ALA A 13 -8.85 -5.67 -0.20
C ALA A 13 -7.44 -5.06 -0.21
N ARG A 14 -6.65 -5.36 0.82
CA ARG A 14 -5.23 -5.00 0.88
C ARG A 14 -4.43 -6.20 0.39
N GLU A 15 -3.57 -5.97 -0.59
CA GLU A 15 -2.66 -6.99 -1.09
C GLU A 15 -1.29 -6.82 -0.44
N SER A 16 -0.76 -7.91 0.13
CA SER A 16 0.59 -7.93 0.67
C SER A 16 1.60 -8.02 -0.47
N VAL A 17 2.33 -6.94 -0.68
CA VAL A 17 3.36 -6.84 -1.72
C VAL A 17 4.72 -6.49 -1.12
N THR A 18 5.80 -6.91 -1.78
CA THR A 18 7.16 -6.48 -1.41
C THR A 18 7.52 -5.24 -2.21
N LEU A 19 7.50 -4.07 -1.55
CA LEU A 19 7.89 -2.79 -2.11
C LEU A 19 9.15 -2.27 -1.42
N ARG A 20 10.08 -1.69 -2.18
CA ARG A 20 11.24 -0.99 -1.62
C ARG A 20 10.87 0.47 -1.35
N ILE A 21 11.05 0.91 -0.11
CA ILE A 21 10.79 2.27 0.34
C ILE A 21 12.11 2.86 0.84
N ASP A 22 12.34 4.14 0.56
CA ASP A 22 13.50 4.86 1.09
C ASP A 22 13.50 4.89 2.63
N SER A 23 14.69 4.81 3.24
CA SER A 23 14.80 4.73 4.70
C SER A 23 14.34 6.01 5.40
N ALA A 24 14.51 7.19 4.82
CA ALA A 24 14.07 8.45 5.40
C ALA A 24 12.55 8.56 5.36
N VAL A 25 11.93 8.09 4.26
CA VAL A 25 10.47 8.00 4.12
C VAL A 25 9.92 7.01 5.15
N LEU A 26 10.50 5.82 5.27
CA LEU A 26 10.08 4.82 6.25
C LEU A 26 10.17 5.37 7.69
N ALA A 27 11.30 6.01 8.03
CA ALA A 27 11.49 6.62 9.34
C ALA A 27 10.46 7.73 9.62
N HIS A 28 10.11 8.53 8.60
CA HIS A 28 9.09 9.57 8.73
C HIS A 28 7.74 8.99 9.15
N PHE A 29 7.31 7.88 8.56
CA PHE A 29 6.01 7.27 8.90
C PHE A 29 6.06 6.48 10.22
N GLN A 30 7.21 5.85 10.53
CA GLN A 30 7.40 5.08 11.77
C GLN A 30 7.49 5.95 13.02
N LYS A 31 7.96 7.21 12.91
CA LYS A 31 8.10 8.13 14.06
C LYS A 31 6.78 8.35 14.81
N ASP A 32 5.66 8.30 14.10
CA ASP A 32 4.31 8.54 14.64
C ASP A 32 3.72 7.27 15.28
N GLY A 33 4.51 6.21 15.42
CA GLY A 33 4.15 4.98 16.13
C GLY A 33 3.37 3.97 15.28
N PRO A 34 2.71 2.99 15.93
CA PRO A 34 1.93 1.93 15.27
C PRO A 34 0.95 2.48 14.22
N GLY A 35 0.69 1.71 13.15
CA GLY A 35 -0.17 2.14 12.04
C GLY A 35 0.57 2.92 10.93
N TRP A 36 1.90 2.97 10.97
CA TRP A 36 2.71 3.64 9.93
C TRP A 36 2.46 3.09 8.51
N GLN A 37 2.15 1.80 8.37
CA GLN A 37 1.81 1.19 7.08
C GLN A 37 0.47 1.71 6.55
N ASP A 38 -0.53 1.87 7.41
CA ASP A 38 -1.82 2.44 7.04
C ASP A 38 -1.67 3.89 6.56
N ARG A 39 -0.83 4.69 7.23
CA ARG A 39 -0.53 6.07 6.81
C ARG A 39 0.14 6.14 5.45
N ILE A 40 1.09 5.23 5.17
CA ILE A 40 1.69 5.11 3.84
C ILE A 40 0.61 4.78 2.81
N ASN A 41 -0.27 3.82 3.12
CA ASN A 41 -1.35 3.42 2.23
C ASN A 41 -2.34 4.57 1.97
N ASP A 42 -2.72 5.36 2.97
CA ASP A 42 -3.58 6.54 2.80
C ASP A 42 -2.92 7.63 1.94
N ALA A 43 -1.63 7.88 2.15
CA ALA A 43 -0.87 8.82 1.31
C ALA A 43 -0.82 8.37 -0.16
N LEU A 44 -0.56 7.08 -0.40
CA LEU A 44 -0.57 6.51 -1.76
C LEU A 44 -1.96 6.58 -2.39
N LYS A 45 -3.02 6.29 -1.61
CA LYS A 45 -4.41 6.37 -2.07
C LYS A 45 -4.76 7.79 -2.49
N ALA A 46 -4.40 8.80 -1.69
CA ALA A 46 -4.67 10.20 -2.00
C ALA A 46 -4.04 10.65 -3.34
N ILE A 47 -2.85 10.15 -3.68
CA ILE A 47 -2.17 10.43 -4.95
C ILE A 47 -2.80 9.66 -6.11
N ALA A 48 -3.13 8.38 -5.91
CA ALA A 48 -3.68 7.53 -6.97
C ALA A 48 -5.15 7.83 -7.31
N SER A 49 -5.90 8.45 -6.39
CA SER A 49 -7.28 8.89 -6.61
C SER A 49 -7.42 10.34 -7.07
N ALA A 50 -6.30 11.06 -7.23
CA ALA A 50 -6.25 12.41 -7.80
C ALA A 50 -6.16 12.35 -9.32
#